data_AF-A0A8X6GEN6-F1
#
_entry.id   AF-A0A8X6GEN6-F1
#
_cell.length_a   1.000
_cell.length_b   1.000
_cell.length_c   1.000
_cell.angle_alpha   90.00
_cell.angle_beta   90.00
_cell.angle_gamma   90.00
#
_symmetry.space_group_name_H-M   'P 1'
#
loop_
_entity.id
_entity.type
_entity.pdbx_description
1 polymer ?
#
loop_
_entity_poly.entity_id
_entity_poly.type
_entity_poly.pdbx_seq_one_letter_code
_entity_poly.pdbx_strand_id
1 'polypeptide(L)'
;MSLALFFSPEDYKQGEIVRIMYIHVPSAWLALGIYGLIALLSFISLVWSNSIAGVLAHAAAPAGTVFSAICLITGSIWGKGTWGTWWVWDARLTSMLILFFLYVGYLSLWSAFDNEARAEKISSSICHF
;
A
#
# COMPACT_ATOMS: atom_id res chain seq x y z
N MET A 1 -3.04 -2.05 21.18
CA MET A 1 -3.95 -2.48 20.08
C MET A 1 -4.59 -3.84 20.35
N SER A 2 -3.83 -4.87 20.77
CA SER A 2 -4.34 -6.24 20.99
C SER A 2 -5.42 -6.36 22.08
N LEU A 3 -5.34 -5.59 23.17
CA LEU A 3 -6.31 -5.65 24.27
C LEU A 3 -7.74 -5.29 23.81
N ALA A 4 -7.88 -4.33 22.90
CA ALA A 4 -9.18 -3.90 22.39
C ALA A 4 -9.86 -4.95 21.50
N LEU A 5 -9.10 -5.81 20.82
CA LEU A 5 -9.65 -6.88 19.99
C LEU A 5 -10.37 -7.95 20.80
N PHE A 6 -9.92 -8.22 22.03
CA PHE A 6 -10.46 -9.30 22.86
C PHE A 6 -11.39 -8.81 23.97
N PHE A 7 -11.18 -7.59 24.48
CA PHE A 7 -11.91 -7.08 25.64
C PHE A 7 -12.91 -5.97 25.31
N SER A 8 -13.03 -5.57 24.03
CA SER A 8 -14.07 -4.61 23.64
C SER A 8 -15.45 -5.24 23.77
N PRO A 9 -16.38 -4.60 24.50
CA PRO A 9 -17.78 -5.00 24.48
C PRO A 9 -18.33 -4.87 23.05
N GLU A 10 -19.39 -5.62 22.79
CA GLU A 10 -20.12 -5.56 21.53
C GLU A 10 -20.74 -4.17 21.31
N ASP A 11 -20.69 -3.68 20.08
CA ASP A 11 -21.36 -2.43 19.74
C ASP A 11 -22.87 -2.64 19.66
N TYR A 12 -23.65 -1.69 20.16
CA TYR A 12 -25.11 -1.77 20.20
C TYR A 12 -25.76 -1.96 18.80
N LYS A 13 -25.11 -1.48 17.72
CA LYS A 13 -25.62 -1.60 16.35
C LYS A 13 -24.85 -2.62 15.51
N GLN A 14 -23.55 -2.76 15.73
CA GLN A 14 -22.67 -3.59 14.90
C GLN A 14 -22.25 -4.90 15.56
N GLY A 15 -22.58 -5.10 16.83
CA GLY A 15 -22.21 -6.28 17.60
C GLY A 15 -20.70 -6.51 17.62
N GLU A 16 -20.32 -7.75 17.38
CA GLU A 16 -18.92 -8.22 17.35
C GLU A 16 -18.12 -7.72 16.14
N ILE A 17 -18.78 -7.31 15.05
CA ILE A 17 -18.14 -6.85 13.80
C ILE A 17 -17.34 -5.55 14.02
N VAL A 18 -17.67 -4.77 15.06
CA VAL A 18 -16.91 -3.57 15.43
C VAL A 18 -15.45 -3.89 15.73
N ARG A 19 -15.13 -5.11 16.20
CA ARG A 19 -13.75 -5.50 16.54
C ARG A 19 -12.84 -5.51 15.32
N ILE A 20 -13.38 -5.71 14.12
CA ILE A 20 -12.62 -5.64 12.86
C ILE A 20 -12.02 -4.23 12.67
N MET A 21 -12.67 -3.18 13.19
CA MET A 21 -12.20 -1.80 13.06
C MET A 21 -10.86 -1.55 13.75
N TYR A 22 -10.53 -2.31 14.80
CA TYR A 22 -9.23 -2.20 15.47
C TYR A 22 -8.05 -2.66 14.60
N ILE A 23 -8.31 -3.42 13.55
CA ILE A 23 -7.29 -3.81 12.55
C ILE A 23 -7.47 -2.98 11.29
N HIS A 24 -8.70 -2.81 10.83
CA HIS A 24 -9.03 -2.11 9.59
C HIS A 24 -8.55 -0.66 9.61
N VAL A 25 -8.91 0.11 10.65
CA VAL A 25 -8.61 1.54 10.72
C VAL A 25 -7.10 1.80 10.78
N PRO A 26 -6.31 1.15 11.67
CA PRO A 26 -4.86 1.33 11.66
C PRO A 26 -4.20 0.91 10.34
N SER A 27 -4.70 -0.17 9.70
CA SER A 27 -4.18 -0.61 8.40
C SER A 27 -4.43 0.44 7.31
N ALA A 28 -5.60 1.08 7.31
CA ALA A 28 -5.92 2.18 6.39
C ALA A 28 -4.95 3.37 6.56
N TRP A 29 -4.69 3.77 7.81
CA TRP A 29 -3.77 4.88 8.11
C TRP A 29 -2.33 4.55 7.73
N LEU A 30 -1.86 3.33 8.00
CA LEU A 30 -0.52 2.89 7.63
C LEU A 30 -0.35 2.83 6.10
N ALA A 31 -1.35 2.31 5.38
CA ALA A 31 -1.33 2.26 3.92
C ALA A 31 -1.24 3.68 3.30
N LEU A 32 -1.99 4.64 3.82
CA LEU A 32 -1.94 6.04 3.38
C LEU A 32 -0.63 6.73 3.77
N GLY A 33 -0.16 6.51 5.00
CA GLY A 33 1.07 7.10 5.51
C GLY A 33 2.30 6.64 4.73
N ILE A 34 2.40 5.34 4.44
CA ILE A 34 3.49 4.79 3.62
C ILE A 34 3.43 5.34 2.20
N TYR A 35 2.24 5.57 1.65
CA TYR A 35 2.08 6.11 0.30
C TYR A 35 2.58 7.55 0.25
N GLY A 36 2.20 8.36 1.24
CA GLY A 36 2.74 9.72 1.40
C GLY A 36 4.26 9.74 1.56
N LEU A 37 4.81 8.79 2.33
CA LEU A 37 6.26 8.65 2.50
C LEU A 37 6.96 8.31 1.17
N ILE A 38 6.46 7.34 0.41
CA ILE A 38 7.02 6.95 -0.89
C ILE A 38 6.93 8.09 -1.88
N ALA A 39 5.81 8.82 -1.91
CA ALA A 39 5.63 9.98 -2.77
C ALA A 39 6.66 11.08 -2.44
N LEU A 40 6.86 11.38 -1.15
CA LEU A 40 7.86 12.36 -0.70
C LEU A 40 9.29 11.92 -1.02
N LEU A 41 9.64 10.67 -0.74
CA LEU A 41 10.97 10.12 -1.02
C LEU A 41 11.26 10.07 -2.52
N SER A 42 10.28 9.69 -3.34
CA SER A 42 10.41 9.69 -4.80
C SER A 42 10.58 11.10 -5.35
N PHE A 43 9.86 12.08 -4.80
CA PHE A 43 10.03 13.50 -5.16
C PHE A 43 11.43 14.02 -4.79
N ILE A 44 11.91 13.70 -3.59
CA ILE A 44 13.27 14.07 -3.15
C ILE A 44 14.33 13.41 -4.03
N SER A 45 14.15 12.14 -4.37
CA SER A 45 15.04 11.40 -5.27
C SER A 45 15.14 12.07 -6.65
N LEU A 46 14.01 12.57 -7.18
CA LEU A 46 13.97 13.28 -8.47
C LEU A 46 14.64 14.66 -8.42
N VAL A 47 14.36 15.46 -7.38
CA VAL A 47 14.87 16.85 -7.30
C VAL A 47 16.37 16.88 -6.96
N TRP A 48 16.82 16.02 -6.05
CA TRP A 48 18.21 16.02 -5.58
C TRP A 48 19.08 14.91 -6.17
N SER A 49 18.55 14.10 -7.11
CA SER A 49 19.26 12.95 -7.68
C SER A 49 19.84 12.01 -6.62
N ASN A 50 19.13 11.86 -5.49
CA ASN A 50 19.59 11.09 -4.35
C ASN A 50 19.10 9.64 -4.44
N SER A 51 20.00 8.75 -4.84
CA SER A 51 19.73 7.31 -5.00
C SER A 51 19.25 6.62 -3.72
N ILE A 52 19.66 7.11 -2.54
CA ILE A 52 19.26 6.54 -1.24
C ILE A 52 17.76 6.74 -1.00
N ALA A 53 17.22 7.89 -1.40
CA ALA A 53 15.79 8.18 -1.25
C ALA A 53 14.93 7.24 -2.12
N GLY A 54 15.40 6.91 -3.33
CA GLY A 54 14.75 5.92 -4.20
C GLY A 54 14.76 4.51 -3.62
N VAL A 55 15.88 4.07 -3.03
CA VAL A 55 15.98 2.75 -2.37
C VAL A 55 15.09 2.65 -1.14
N LEU A 56 15.01 3.71 -0.33
CA LEU A 56 14.11 3.77 0.82
C LEU A 56 12.64 3.72 0.41
N ALA A 57 12.26 4.40 -0.67
CA ALA A 57 10.91 4.34 -1.22
C ALA A 57 10.57 2.92 -1.68
N HIS A 58 11.50 2.24 -2.35
CA HIS A 58 11.33 0.85 -2.77
C HIS A 58 11.17 -0.10 -1.58
N ALA A 59 12.01 0.05 -0.55
CA ALA A 59 11.93 -0.78 0.66
C ALA A 59 10.60 -0.60 1.43
N ALA A 60 9.99 0.59 1.36
CA ALA A 60 8.72 0.87 2.02
C ALA A 60 7.48 0.36 1.25
N ALA A 61 7.58 0.19 -0.07
CA ALA A 61 6.45 -0.17 -0.94
C ALA A 61 5.79 -1.53 -0.62
N PRO A 62 6.52 -2.61 -0.29
CA PRO A 62 5.90 -3.88 0.10
C PRO A 62 5.04 -3.75 1.36
N ALA A 63 5.49 -2.97 2.36
CA ALA A 63 4.73 -2.75 3.58
C ALA A 63 3.39 -2.05 3.29
N GLY A 64 3.41 -1.00 2.47
CA GLY A 64 2.19 -0.29 2.06
C GLY A 64 1.21 -1.16 1.25
N THR A 65 1.75 -2.06 0.43
CA THR A 65 0.97 -3.07 -0.32
C THR A 65 0.24 -4.02 0.64
N VAL A 66 0.94 -4.53 1.65
CA VAL A 66 0.34 -5.45 2.63
C VAL A 66 -0.74 -4.76 3.47
N PHE A 67 -0.49 -3.55 3.97
CA PHE A 67 -1.48 -2.82 4.76
C PHE A 67 -2.72 -2.43 3.95
N SER A 68 -2.55 -2.05 2.67
CA SER A 68 -3.69 -1.77 1.79
C SER A 68 -4.50 -3.03 1.48
N ALA A 69 -3.85 -4.19 1.26
CA ALA A 69 -4.54 -5.47 1.10
C ALA A 69 -5.32 -5.88 2.35
N ILE A 70 -4.72 -5.77 3.54
CA ILE A 70 -5.39 -6.05 4.82
C ILE A 70 -6.60 -5.12 4.98
N CYS A 71 -6.46 -3.83 4.68
CA CYS A 71 -7.54 -2.86 4.72
C CYS A 71 -8.71 -3.26 3.79
N LEU A 72 -8.42 -3.68 2.55
CA LEU A 72 -9.46 -4.11 1.60
C LEU A 72 -10.20 -5.38 2.06
N ILE A 73 -9.45 -6.38 2.53
CA ILE A 73 -10.03 -7.65 3.01
C ILE A 73 -10.91 -7.40 4.24
N THR A 74 -10.36 -6.72 5.25
CA THR A 74 -11.09 -6.40 6.49
C THR A 74 -12.29 -5.49 6.23
N GLY A 75 -12.15 -4.53 5.29
CA GLY A 75 -13.24 -3.64 4.87
C GLY A 75 -14.37 -4.40 4.18
N SER A 76 -14.05 -5.39 3.33
CA SER A 76 -15.05 -6.21 2.65
C SER A 76 -15.82 -7.11 3.62
N ILE A 77 -15.14 -7.67 4.62
CA ILE A 77 -15.77 -8.48 5.69
C ILE A 77 -16.71 -7.60 6.52
N TRP A 78 -16.28 -6.40 6.91
CA TRP A 78 -17.11 -5.45 7.64
C TRP A 78 -18.31 -4.95 6.82
N GLY A 79 -18.10 -4.73 5.51
CA GLY A 79 -19.15 -4.32 4.56
C GLY A 79 -20.29 -5.34 4.50
N LYS A 80 -19.97 -6.65 4.44
CA LYS A 80 -20.99 -7.72 4.48
C LYS A 80 -21.85 -7.63 5.74
N GLY A 81 -21.22 -7.38 6.89
CA GLY A 81 -21.89 -7.27 8.18
C GLY A 81 -22.75 -6.01 8.33
N THR A 82 -22.36 -4.90 7.69
CA THR A 82 -23.01 -3.60 7.89
C THR A 82 -24.03 -3.26 6.80
N TRP A 83 -23.77 -3.64 5.55
CA TRP A 83 -24.60 -3.29 4.38
C TRP A 83 -25.21 -4.50 3.67
N GLY A 84 -24.88 -5.72 4.11
CA GLY A 84 -25.33 -6.97 3.48
C GLY A 84 -24.58 -7.34 2.20
N THR A 85 -23.64 -6.52 1.74
CA THR A 85 -22.84 -6.74 0.52
C THR A 85 -21.35 -6.63 0.80
N TRP A 86 -20.54 -7.41 0.09
CA TRP A 86 -19.09 -7.42 0.30
C TRP A 86 -18.37 -6.20 -0.28
N TRP A 87 -18.97 -5.54 -1.27
CA TRP A 87 -18.36 -4.43 -1.97
C TRP A 87 -19.42 -3.43 -2.43
N VAL A 88 -19.07 -2.16 -2.32
CA VAL A 88 -19.84 -1.03 -2.83
C VAL A 88 -18.87 -0.13 -3.58
N TRP A 89 -19.28 0.39 -4.72
CA TRP A 89 -18.47 1.28 -5.56
C TRP A 89 -18.51 2.73 -5.06
N ASP A 90 -18.29 2.93 -3.77
CA ASP A 90 -18.21 4.28 -3.19
C ASP A 90 -16.80 4.85 -3.32
N ALA A 91 -16.66 6.17 -3.18
CA ALA A 91 -15.37 6.86 -3.34
C ALA A 91 -14.29 6.37 -2.35
N ARG A 92 -14.66 5.90 -1.16
CA ARG A 92 -13.71 5.42 -0.14
C ARG A 92 -13.16 4.03 -0.47
N LEU A 93 -14.02 3.07 -0.80
CA LEU A 93 -13.57 1.72 -1.15
C LEU A 93 -12.79 1.72 -2.46
N THR A 94 -13.28 2.47 -3.44
CA THR A 94 -12.60 2.60 -4.74
C THR A 94 -11.24 3.29 -4.65
N SER A 95 -11.10 4.35 -3.86
CA SER A 95 -9.80 5.01 -3.66
C SER A 95 -8.78 4.10 -2.98
N MET A 96 -9.19 3.29 -1.99
CA MET A 96 -8.31 2.30 -1.38
C MET A 96 -7.91 1.16 -2.33
N LEU A 97 -8.82 0.75 -3.21
CA LEU A 97 -8.53 -0.23 -4.26
C LEU A 97 -7.53 0.33 -5.28
N ILE A 98 -7.72 1.57 -5.72
CA ILE A 98 -6.79 2.27 -6.61
C ILE A 98 -5.42 2.38 -5.93
N LEU A 99 -5.37 2.74 -4.65
CA LEU A 99 -4.13 2.82 -3.89
C LEU A 99 -3.39 1.48 -3.87
N PHE A 100 -4.10 0.37 -3.64
CA PHE A 100 -3.50 -0.97 -3.71
C PHE A 100 -2.89 -1.25 -5.10
N PHE A 101 -3.60 -0.91 -6.17
CA PHE A 101 -3.05 -1.05 -7.53
C PHE A 101 -1.87 -0.13 -7.81
N LEU A 102 -1.84 1.08 -7.25
CA LEU A 102 -0.69 1.99 -7.36
C LEU A 102 0.55 1.37 -6.71
N TYR A 103 0.40 0.73 -5.54
CA TYR A 103 1.50 0.01 -4.90
C TYR A 103 2.03 -1.16 -5.73
N VAL A 104 1.13 -2.00 -6.23
CA VAL A 104 1.51 -3.13 -7.10
C VAL A 104 2.15 -2.63 -8.39
N GLY A 105 1.60 -1.57 -8.99
CA GLY A 105 2.14 -0.92 -10.17
C GLY A 105 3.54 -0.37 -9.94
N TYR A 106 3.75 0.32 -8.81
CA TYR A 106 5.06 0.84 -8.41
C TYR A 106 6.11 -0.27 -8.27
N LEU A 107 5.79 -1.37 -7.57
CA LEU A 107 6.68 -2.53 -7.44
C LEU A 107 6.97 -3.21 -8.79
N SER A 108 5.95 -3.31 -9.65
CA SER A 108 6.09 -3.91 -10.98
C SER A 108 6.96 -3.05 -11.90
N LEU A 109 6.82 -1.72 -11.85
CA LEU A 109 7.68 -0.78 -12.56
C LEU A 109 9.13 -0.91 -12.09
N TRP A 110 9.37 -0.96 -10.79
CA TRP A 110 10.72 -1.12 -10.24
C TRP A 110 11.38 -2.43 -10.71
N SER A 111 10.63 -3.53 -10.72
CA SER A 111 11.09 -4.82 -11.27
C SER A 111 11.38 -4.78 -12.77
N ALA A 112 10.65 -3.97 -13.54
CA ALA A 112 10.87 -3.80 -14.98
C ALA A 112 12.11 -2.93 -15.31
N PHE A 113 12.49 -2.02 -14.42
CA PHE A 113 13.64 -1.11 -14.60
C PHE A 113 14.95 -1.62 -13.98
N ASP A 114 14.96 -2.77 -13.31
CA ASP A 114 16.15 -3.44 -12.74
C ASP A 114 17.14 -3.98 -13.81
N ASN A 115 17.05 -3.47 -15.04
CA ASN A 115 17.91 -3.79 -16.19
C ASN A 115 18.88 -2.63 -16.54
N GLU A 116 19.18 -1.72 -15.60
CA GLU A 116 20.24 -0.71 -15.77
C GLU A 116 21.64 -1.35 -15.87
N ALA A 117 21.87 -2.49 -15.22
CA ALA A 117 23.13 -3.24 -15.33
C ALA A 117 23.38 -3.82 -16.74
N ARG A 118 22.34 -3.93 -17.58
CA ARG A 118 22.47 -4.38 -18.99
C ARG A 118 22.59 -3.20 -19.95
N ALA A 119 22.17 -2.00 -19.55
CA ALA A 119 22.40 -0.76 -20.30
C ALA A 119 23.89 -0.39 -20.31
N GLU A 120 24.60 -0.55 -19.18
CA GLU A 120 26.07 -0.37 -19.15
C GLU A 120 26.81 -1.39 -20.02
N LYS A 121 26.36 -2.66 -20.02
CA LYS A 121 27.03 -3.75 -20.76
C LYS A 121 26.86 -3.66 -22.29
N ILE A 122 25.78 -3.03 -22.77
CA ILE A 122 25.55 -2.79 -24.20
C ILE A 122 26.23 -1.47 -24.64
N SER A 123 26.22 -0.44 -23.79
CA SER A 123 26.92 0.83 -24.06
C SER A 123 28.44 0.62 -24.24
N SER A 124 29.06 -0.27 -23.46
CA SER A 124 30.50 -0.57 -23.60
C SER A 124 30.86 -1.42 -24.83
N SER A 125 29.90 -2.13 -25.43
CA SER A 125 30.14 -2.98 -26.60
C SER A 125 29.99 -2.21 -27.93
N ILE A 126 29.33 -1.06 -27.92
CA ILE A 126 29.13 -0.21 -29.11
C ILE A 126 30.36 0.68 -29.39
N CYS A 127 31.19 0.96 -28.39
CA CYS A 127 32.46 1.70 -28.58
C CYS A 127 33.63 0.84 -29.12
N HIS A 128 33.38 -0.39 -29.58
CA HIS A 128 34.44 -1.30 -30.05
C HIS A 128 34.41 -1.61 -31.56
N PHE A 129 33.71 -0.81 -32.35
CA PHE A 129 33.80 -0.77 -33.82
C PHE A 129 34.01 0.66 -34.32
#